data_AF-A0A961VRU8-F1
#
_entry.id   AF-A0A961VRU8-F1
#
_cell.length_a   1.000
_cell.length_b   1.000
_cell.length_c   1.000
_cell.angle_alpha   90.00
_cell.angle_beta   90.00
_cell.angle_gamma   90.00
#
_symmetry.space_group_name_H-M   'P 1'
#
loop_
_entity.id
_entity.type
_entity.pdbx_description
1 polymer ?
#
loop_
_entity_poly.entity_id
_entity_poly.type
_entity_poly.pdbx_seq_one_letter_code
_entity_poly.pdbx_strand_id
1 'polypeptide(L)'
;VLFNDTIAYNIRYGRPEASDGDVRAAAETAQIAEFIATLPAGYDTEVGERGLKLSGGEKQRVAIARTVLKAPPILVLDEATSALDTHTEREIQAALDRVSADRTTLIIAHRLSTVIHAEEIIVLDGGVIVERGTHPELLAKNGLYASMWNRQREAAEAAERLREVEEEDDKGFIVRGATAESREVVE
;
A
#
# COMPACT_ATOMS: atom_id res chain seq x y z
N VAL A 1 -4.95 -3.35 -13.46
CA VAL A 1 -6.00 -3.69 -14.46
C VAL A 1 -6.17 -5.20 -14.53
N LEU A 2 -7.42 -5.66 -14.58
CA LEU A 2 -7.77 -7.08 -14.75
C LEU A 2 -8.45 -7.27 -16.11
N PHE A 3 -8.21 -8.42 -16.72
CA PHE A 3 -8.94 -8.87 -17.90
C PHE A 3 -10.31 -9.40 -17.47
N ASN A 4 -11.29 -9.29 -18.39
CA ASN A 4 -12.63 -9.86 -18.22
C ASN A 4 -12.58 -11.38 -18.43
N ASP A 5 -12.00 -12.09 -17.46
CA ASP A 5 -11.73 -13.53 -17.48
C ASP A 5 -11.60 -14.04 -16.03
N THR A 6 -11.30 -15.32 -15.84
CA THR A 6 -11.10 -15.95 -14.53
C THR A 6 -9.95 -15.33 -13.74
N ILE A 7 -9.97 -15.53 -12.41
CA ILE A 7 -8.83 -15.19 -11.54
C ILE A 7 -7.59 -15.98 -11.96
N ALA A 8 -7.73 -17.28 -12.25
CA ALA A 8 -6.65 -18.12 -12.75
C ALA A 8 -5.98 -17.53 -14.00
N TYR A 9 -6.79 -17.12 -14.99
CA TYR A 9 -6.28 -16.49 -16.21
C TYR A 9 -5.53 -15.20 -15.89
N ASN A 10 -6.11 -14.34 -15.04
CA ASN A 10 -5.50 -13.07 -14.68
C ASN A 10 -4.13 -13.23 -13.98
N ILE A 11 -3.95 -14.27 -13.16
CA ILE A 11 -2.66 -14.60 -12.54
C ILE A 11 -1.71 -15.22 -13.59
N ARG A 12 -2.19 -16.22 -14.34
CA ARG A 12 -1.42 -16.95 -15.37
C ARG A 12 -0.92 -16.05 -16.50
N TYR A 13 -1.58 -14.92 -16.72
CA TYR A 13 -1.12 -13.92 -17.68
C TYR A 13 0.36 -13.49 -17.48
N GLY A 14 0.90 -13.62 -16.27
CA GLY A 14 2.32 -13.36 -15.99
C GLY A 14 3.27 -14.34 -16.69
N ARG A 15 2.83 -15.59 -16.90
CA ARG A 15 3.54 -16.67 -17.59
C ARG A 15 2.51 -17.67 -18.15
N PRO A 16 2.08 -17.54 -19.42
CA PRO A 16 1.00 -18.36 -19.99
C PRO A 16 1.19 -19.87 -19.87
N GLU A 17 2.45 -20.33 -19.97
CA GLU A 17 2.84 -21.75 -19.86
C GLU A 17 2.90 -22.27 -18.41
N ALA A 18 2.59 -21.43 -17.41
CA ALA A 18 2.58 -21.85 -16.01
C ALA A 18 1.51 -22.92 -15.75
N SER A 19 1.82 -23.86 -14.86
CA SER A 19 0.88 -24.88 -14.41
C SER A 19 -0.13 -24.31 -13.40
N ASP A 20 -1.22 -25.03 -13.16
CA ASP A 20 -2.19 -24.69 -12.11
C ASP A 20 -1.53 -24.66 -10.71
N GLY A 21 -0.54 -25.52 -10.49
CA GLY A 21 0.26 -25.52 -9.27
C GLY A 21 1.05 -24.24 -9.09
N ASP A 22 1.68 -23.73 -10.16
CA ASP A 22 2.40 -22.45 -10.13
C ASP A 22 1.45 -21.28 -9.84
N VAL A 23 0.25 -21.29 -10.45
CA VAL A 23 -0.76 -20.25 -10.23
C VAL A 23 -1.20 -20.22 -8.76
N ARG A 24 -1.40 -21.38 -8.14
CA ARG A 24 -1.76 -21.49 -6.71
C ARG A 24 -0.62 -21.00 -5.81
N ALA A 25 0.62 -21.42 -6.08
CA ALA A 25 1.79 -20.96 -5.32
C ALA A 25 1.99 -19.44 -5.42
N ALA A 26 1.76 -18.86 -6.59
CA ALA A 26 1.81 -17.41 -6.79
C ALA A 26 0.70 -16.68 -6.01
N ALA A 27 -0.51 -17.24 -5.97
CA ALA A 27 -1.63 -16.70 -5.21
C ALA A 27 -1.40 -16.77 -3.68
N GLU A 28 -0.75 -17.82 -3.19
CA GLU A 28 -0.34 -17.95 -1.79
C GLU A 28 0.69 -16.90 -1.41
N THR A 29 1.73 -16.74 -2.24
CA THR A 29 2.78 -15.73 -2.04
C THR A 29 2.19 -14.31 -1.99
N ALA A 30 1.19 -14.04 -2.84
CA ALA A 30 0.49 -12.75 -2.88
C ALA A 30 -0.64 -12.60 -1.84
N GLN A 31 -0.83 -13.58 -0.95
CA GLN A 31 -1.88 -13.59 0.08
C GLN A 31 -3.31 -13.37 -0.46
N ILE A 32 -3.61 -13.95 -1.61
CA ILE A 32 -4.96 -13.94 -2.19
C ILE A 32 -5.60 -15.33 -2.25
N ALA A 33 -4.83 -16.39 -1.99
CA ALA A 33 -5.33 -17.76 -2.01
C ALA A 33 -6.51 -17.99 -1.04
N GLU A 34 -6.46 -17.43 0.16
CA GLU A 34 -7.55 -17.56 1.15
C GLU A 34 -8.84 -16.91 0.66
N PHE A 35 -8.75 -15.68 0.13
CA PHE A 35 -9.89 -15.00 -0.48
C PHE A 35 -10.47 -15.82 -1.64
N ILE A 36 -9.63 -16.33 -2.54
CA ILE A 36 -10.07 -17.17 -3.65
C ILE A 36 -10.79 -18.41 -3.14
N ALA A 37 -10.33 -19.03 -2.05
CA ALA A 37 -10.97 -20.20 -1.44
C ALA A 37 -12.37 -19.91 -0.86
N THR A 38 -12.69 -18.65 -0.55
CA THR A 38 -14.06 -18.26 -0.13
C THR A 38 -15.05 -18.17 -1.30
N LEU A 39 -14.56 -18.11 -2.54
CA LEU A 39 -15.39 -17.93 -3.72
C LEU A 39 -15.98 -19.28 -4.17
N PRO A 40 -17.28 -19.35 -4.56
CA PRO A 40 -17.90 -20.62 -4.99
C PRO A 40 -17.21 -21.30 -6.18
N ALA A 41 -16.67 -20.52 -7.13
CA ALA A 41 -15.93 -21.01 -8.28
C ALA A 41 -14.41 -20.99 -8.08
N GLY A 42 -13.93 -20.58 -6.90
CA GLY A 42 -12.51 -20.48 -6.61
C GLY A 42 -11.73 -19.70 -7.67
N TYR A 43 -10.69 -20.33 -8.21
CA TYR A 43 -9.83 -19.79 -9.26
C TYR A 43 -10.55 -19.56 -10.59
N ASP A 44 -11.65 -20.27 -10.85
CA ASP A 44 -12.47 -20.16 -12.06
C ASP A 44 -13.50 -19.03 -11.95
N THR A 45 -13.49 -18.26 -10.85
CA THR A 45 -14.37 -17.09 -10.70
C THR A 45 -14.03 -16.05 -11.76
N GLU A 46 -15.00 -15.69 -12.59
CA GLU A 46 -14.87 -14.60 -13.57
C GLU A 46 -14.80 -13.24 -12.87
N VAL A 47 -13.81 -12.43 -13.23
CA VAL A 47 -13.61 -11.06 -12.74
C VAL A 47 -13.63 -10.07 -13.91
N GLY A 48 -13.88 -8.79 -13.61
CA GLY A 48 -13.91 -7.73 -14.61
C GLY A 48 -15.21 -6.93 -14.59
N GLU A 49 -15.55 -6.29 -15.71
CA GLU A 49 -16.74 -5.42 -15.80
C GLU A 49 -18.07 -6.17 -15.66
N ARG A 50 -18.11 -7.43 -16.12
CA ARG A 50 -19.30 -8.31 -16.06
C ARG A 50 -19.21 -9.42 -15.02
N GLY A 51 -18.05 -9.57 -14.37
CA GLY A 51 -17.80 -10.59 -13.36
C GLY A 51 -17.81 -10.04 -11.93
N LEU A 52 -17.21 -10.79 -11.00
CA LEU A 52 -17.01 -10.35 -9.63
C LEU A 52 -16.15 -9.08 -9.60
N LYS A 53 -16.64 -8.06 -8.88
CA LYS A 53 -15.88 -6.83 -8.62
C LYS A 53 -14.97 -7.04 -7.43
N LEU A 54 -13.68 -7.21 -7.71
CA LEU A 54 -12.65 -7.23 -6.68
C LEU A 54 -12.45 -5.84 -6.05
N SER A 55 -12.15 -5.82 -4.75
CA SER A 55 -11.70 -4.64 -4.02
C SER A 55 -10.37 -4.11 -4.57
N GLY A 56 -9.96 -2.91 -4.18
CA GLY A 56 -8.68 -2.34 -4.58
C GLY A 56 -7.50 -3.23 -4.17
N GLY A 57 -7.50 -3.70 -2.91
CA GLY A 57 -6.47 -4.59 -2.37
C GLY A 57 -6.46 -5.94 -3.07
N GLU A 58 -7.61 -6.56 -3.32
CA GLU A 58 -7.68 -7.83 -4.06
C GLU A 58 -7.13 -7.70 -5.48
N LYS A 59 -7.50 -6.65 -6.21
CA LYS A 59 -6.95 -6.38 -7.56
C LYS A 59 -5.44 -6.28 -7.54
N GLN A 60 -4.90 -5.65 -6.51
CA GLN A 60 -3.47 -5.50 -6.34
C GLN A 60 -2.79 -6.82 -6.01
N ARG A 61 -3.36 -7.64 -5.12
CA ARG A 61 -2.83 -8.97 -4.83
C ARG A 61 -2.85 -9.88 -6.06
N VAL A 62 -3.85 -9.78 -6.94
CA VAL A 62 -3.83 -10.47 -8.25
C VAL A 62 -2.66 -9.96 -9.12
N ALA A 63 -2.38 -8.66 -9.14
CA ALA A 63 -1.24 -8.10 -9.86
C ALA A 63 0.11 -8.52 -9.26
N ILE A 64 0.20 -8.65 -7.94
CA ILE A 64 1.37 -9.18 -7.24
C ILE A 64 1.57 -10.65 -7.62
N ALA A 65 0.52 -11.48 -7.56
CA ALA A 65 0.57 -12.89 -7.97
C ALA A 65 1.06 -13.03 -9.42
N ARG A 66 0.57 -12.20 -10.34
CA ARG A 66 1.04 -12.13 -11.72
C ARG A 66 2.55 -11.83 -11.82
N THR A 67 3.04 -10.94 -10.96
CA THR A 67 4.46 -10.53 -10.92
C THR A 67 5.35 -11.57 -10.25
N VAL A 68 4.85 -12.27 -9.24
CA VAL A 68 5.49 -13.45 -8.63
C VAL A 68 5.70 -14.49 -9.71
N LEU A 69 4.63 -14.83 -10.43
CA LEU A 69 4.64 -15.86 -11.47
C LEU A 69 5.56 -15.53 -12.65
N LYS A 70 5.57 -14.27 -13.08
CA LYS A 70 6.46 -13.77 -14.14
C LYS A 70 7.93 -13.82 -13.74
N ALA A 71 8.23 -13.64 -12.45
CA ALA A 71 9.58 -13.61 -11.89
C ALA A 71 10.60 -12.75 -12.67
N PRO A 72 10.31 -11.46 -12.94
CA PRO A 72 11.25 -10.60 -13.65
C PRO A 72 12.51 -10.30 -12.81
N PRO A 73 13.69 -10.11 -13.43
CA PRO A 73 14.92 -9.76 -12.71
C PRO A 73 14.90 -8.32 -12.15
N ILE A 74 14.09 -7.45 -12.77
CA ILE A 74 13.90 -6.06 -12.35
C ILE A 74 12.42 -5.83 -12.06
N LEU A 75 12.13 -5.32 -10.86
CA LEU A 75 10.80 -4.97 -10.38
C LEU A 75 10.70 -3.45 -10.23
N VAL A 76 9.62 -2.87 -10.75
CA VAL A 76 9.29 -1.45 -10.55
C VAL A 76 7.96 -1.38 -9.82
N LEU A 77 7.97 -0.75 -8.64
CA LEU A 77 6.80 -0.56 -7.79
C LEU A 77 6.46 0.93 -7.79
N ASP A 78 5.36 1.28 -8.45
CA ASP A 78 4.89 2.66 -8.56
C ASP A 78 3.67 2.86 -7.66
N GLU A 79 3.84 3.63 -6.57
CA GLU A 79 2.76 4.01 -5.64
C GLU A 79 1.86 2.85 -5.23
N ALA A 80 2.42 1.65 -5.07
CA ALA A 80 1.63 0.43 -5.06
C ALA A 80 0.51 0.47 -4.00
N THR A 81 0.71 1.09 -2.84
CA THR A 81 -0.22 1.04 -1.71
C THR A 81 -1.08 2.30 -1.49
N SER A 82 -1.00 3.33 -2.35
CA SER A 82 -1.56 4.66 -2.03
C SER A 82 -3.10 4.70 -1.95
N ALA A 83 -3.79 3.76 -2.59
CA ALA A 83 -5.25 3.68 -2.64
C ALA A 83 -5.89 2.73 -1.61
N LEU A 84 -5.11 2.23 -0.63
CA LEU A 84 -5.54 1.19 0.30
C LEU A 84 -5.70 1.70 1.73
N ASP A 85 -6.53 1.00 2.52
CA ASP A 85 -6.56 1.18 3.96
C ASP A 85 -5.27 0.66 4.63
N THR A 86 -5.01 1.13 5.85
CA THR A 86 -3.75 0.88 6.58
C THR A 86 -3.49 -0.61 6.87
N HIS A 87 -4.54 -1.43 7.07
CA HIS A 87 -4.36 -2.85 7.35
C HIS A 87 -3.98 -3.60 6.07
N THR A 88 -4.77 -3.40 5.01
CA THR A 88 -4.50 -3.98 3.68
C THR A 88 -3.13 -3.55 3.15
N GLU A 89 -2.73 -2.30 3.37
CA GLU A 89 -1.42 -1.78 2.99
C GLU A 89 -0.26 -2.56 3.63
N ARG A 90 -0.33 -2.85 4.93
CA ARG A 90 0.73 -3.61 5.63
C ARG A 90 0.88 -5.03 5.07
N GLU A 91 -0.24 -5.70 4.81
CA GLU A 91 -0.21 -7.05 4.24
C GLU A 91 0.38 -7.04 2.82
N ILE A 92 -0.03 -6.07 2.00
CA ILE A 92 0.48 -5.93 0.64
C ILE A 92 1.95 -5.58 0.64
N GLN A 93 2.43 -4.73 1.56
CA GLN A 93 3.85 -4.44 1.72
C GLN A 93 4.62 -5.72 2.05
N ALA A 94 4.14 -6.55 2.98
CA ALA A 94 4.78 -7.82 3.32
C ALA A 94 4.83 -8.81 2.15
N ALA A 95 3.83 -8.78 1.24
CA ALA A 95 3.88 -9.54 0.01
C ALA A 95 4.95 -8.96 -0.95
N LEU A 96 4.98 -7.64 -1.15
CA LEU A 96 5.95 -6.96 -2.02
C LEU A 96 7.39 -7.15 -1.55
N ASP A 97 7.65 -7.10 -0.25
CA ASP A 97 8.97 -7.34 0.35
C ASP A 97 9.46 -8.75 0.01
N ARG A 98 8.59 -9.76 0.12
CA ARG A 98 8.89 -11.15 -0.27
C ARG A 98 9.18 -11.29 -1.76
N VAL A 99 8.44 -10.57 -2.61
CA VAL A 99 8.71 -10.57 -4.06
C VAL A 99 10.04 -9.91 -4.39
N SER A 100 10.46 -8.93 -3.59
CA SER A 100 11.65 -8.10 -3.85
C SER A 100 12.97 -8.72 -3.38
N ALA A 101 12.93 -9.68 -2.45
CA ALA A 101 14.12 -10.21 -1.76
C ALA A 101 15.27 -10.68 -2.68
N ASP A 102 14.95 -11.28 -3.83
CA ASP A 102 15.94 -11.82 -4.77
C ASP A 102 15.98 -11.05 -6.10
N ARG A 103 15.59 -9.77 -6.10
CA ARG A 103 15.37 -8.98 -7.33
C ARG A 103 15.86 -7.55 -7.19
N THR A 104 16.35 -6.97 -8.28
CA THR A 104 16.56 -5.52 -8.33
C THR A 104 15.21 -4.83 -8.30
N THR A 105 14.95 -4.06 -7.26
CA THR A 105 13.63 -3.43 -7.04
C THR A 105 13.78 -1.91 -6.98
N LEU A 106 13.06 -1.21 -7.85
CA LEU A 106 12.91 0.24 -7.85
C LEU A 106 11.53 0.58 -7.27
N ILE A 107 11.49 1.35 -6.18
CA ILE A 107 10.26 1.76 -5.53
C ILE A 107 10.10 3.27 -5.68
N ILE A 108 8.97 3.69 -6.24
CA ILE A 108 8.52 5.08 -6.26
C ILE A 108 7.46 5.21 -5.16
N ALA A 109 7.82 5.89 -4.08
CA ALA A 109 7.02 5.91 -2.87
C ALA A 109 6.48 7.30 -2.56
N HIS A 110 5.17 7.38 -2.33
CA HIS A 110 4.51 8.55 -1.74
C HIS A 110 4.48 8.49 -0.21
N ARG A 111 4.62 7.30 0.37
CA ARG A 111 4.78 7.08 1.81
C ARG A 111 6.22 6.65 2.07
N LEU A 112 6.94 7.43 2.87
CA LEU A 112 8.33 7.12 3.19
C LEU A 112 8.47 5.86 4.04
N SER A 113 7.38 5.41 4.70
CA SER A 113 7.36 4.18 5.47
C SER A 113 7.63 2.93 4.64
N THR A 114 7.36 2.96 3.33
CA THR A 114 7.55 1.81 2.43
C THR A 114 8.99 1.67 1.93
N VAL A 115 9.84 2.68 2.15
CA VAL A 115 11.23 2.71 1.67
C VAL A 115 12.27 2.75 2.79
N ILE A 116 11.85 2.62 4.06
CA ILE A 116 12.77 2.64 5.23
C ILE A 116 13.84 1.54 5.12
N HIS A 117 13.46 0.38 4.58
CA HIS A 117 14.33 -0.79 4.44
C HIS A 117 15.09 -0.83 3.11
N ALA A 118 14.99 0.21 2.28
CA ALA A 118 15.72 0.26 1.03
C ALA A 118 17.24 0.35 1.28
N GLU A 119 18.00 -0.43 0.51
CA GLU A 119 19.47 -0.37 0.50
C GLU A 119 19.99 0.99 0.05
N GLU A 120 19.22 1.68 -0.79
CA GLU A 120 19.52 3.02 -1.27
C GLU A 120 18.23 3.81 -1.55
N ILE A 121 18.18 5.03 -1.02
CA ILE A 121 17.10 5.98 -1.25
C ILE A 121 17.65 7.15 -2.06
N ILE A 122 16.94 7.50 -3.13
CA ILE A 122 17.25 8.64 -4.00
C ILE A 122 16.15 9.68 -3.81
N VAL A 123 16.54 10.88 -3.41
CA VAL A 123 15.62 12.00 -3.21
C VAL A 123 15.72 12.93 -4.41
N LEU A 124 14.58 13.17 -5.04
CA LEU A 124 14.45 14.04 -6.19
C LEU A 124 13.78 15.36 -5.79
N ASP A 125 14.33 16.47 -6.28
CA ASP A 125 13.70 17.79 -6.23
C ASP A 125 13.97 18.52 -7.55
N GLY A 126 12.95 19.15 -8.14
CA GLY A 126 13.08 19.83 -9.44
C GLY A 126 13.61 18.96 -10.59
N GLY A 127 13.46 17.63 -10.53
CA GLY A 127 13.99 16.70 -11.53
C GLY A 127 15.48 16.37 -11.40
N VAL A 128 16.13 16.76 -10.31
CA VAL A 128 17.53 16.44 -10.01
C VAL A 128 17.66 15.64 -8.71
N ILE A 129 18.70 14.83 -8.60
CA ILE A 129 19.01 14.09 -7.37
C ILE A 129 19.64 15.07 -6.38
N VAL A 130 18.94 15.36 -5.29
CA VAL A 130 19.40 16.28 -4.23
C VAL A 130 20.00 15.54 -3.04
N GLU A 131 19.53 14.32 -2.75
CA GLU A 131 20.11 13.47 -1.72
C GLU A 131 20.13 12.00 -2.15
N ARG A 132 21.09 11.26 -1.61
CA ARG A 132 21.28 9.82 -1.82
C ARG A 132 21.87 9.19 -0.56
N GLY A 133 21.39 8.01 -0.20
CA GLY A 133 21.90 7.22 0.93
C GLY A 133 20.84 6.29 1.53
N THR A 134 21.18 5.64 2.62
CA THR A 134 20.26 4.83 3.41
C THR A 134 19.34 5.70 4.28
N HIS A 135 18.23 5.13 4.77
CA HIS A 135 17.32 5.85 5.67
C HIS A 135 18.03 6.50 6.88
N PRO A 136 18.89 5.80 7.64
CA PRO A 136 19.59 6.40 8.78
C PRO A 136 20.54 7.54 8.37
N GLU A 137 21.26 7.39 7.25
CA GLU A 137 22.18 8.41 6.75
C GLU A 137 21.43 9.69 6.33
N LEU A 138 20.31 9.53 5.64
CA LEU A 138 19.48 10.66 5.19
C LEU A 138 18.80 11.37 6.37
N LEU A 139 18.37 10.65 7.41
CA LEU A 139 17.88 11.27 8.63
C LEU A 139 18.97 12.07 9.35
N ALA A 140 20.18 11.52 9.45
CA ALA A 140 21.30 12.19 10.11
C ALA A 140 21.74 13.48 9.39
N LYS A 141 21.58 13.55 8.05
CA LYS A 141 21.85 14.77 7.26
C LYS A 141 20.88 15.91 7.57
N ASN A 142 19.73 15.63 8.17
CA ASN A 142 18.68 16.61 8.48
C ASN A 142 18.29 17.46 7.25
N GLY A 143 18.27 16.83 6.07
CA GLY A 143 17.98 17.45 4.78
C GLY A 143 16.49 17.43 4.40
N LEU A 144 16.22 17.53 3.09
CA LEU A 144 14.88 17.42 2.53
C LEU A 144 14.23 16.09 2.90
N TYR A 145 14.96 14.97 2.84
CA TYR A 145 14.45 13.66 3.27
C TYR A 145 13.91 13.68 4.71
N ALA A 146 14.72 14.15 5.66
CA ALA A 146 14.34 14.22 7.08
C ALA A 146 13.12 15.13 7.29
N SER A 147 13.05 16.26 6.57
CA SER A 147 11.89 17.15 6.62
C SER A 147 10.59 16.49 6.11
N MET A 148 10.68 15.68 5.05
CA MET A 148 9.53 14.94 4.52
C MET A 148 9.12 13.83 5.49
N TRP A 149 10.10 13.13 6.08
CA TRP A 149 9.86 12.08 7.06
C TRP A 149 9.11 12.61 8.29
N ASN A 150 9.58 13.70 8.87
CA ASN A 150 8.95 14.29 10.06
C ASN A 150 7.51 14.75 9.77
N ARG A 151 7.27 15.40 8.62
CA ARG A 151 5.92 15.79 8.20
C ARG A 151 4.97 14.61 8.05
N GLN A 152 5.43 13.51 7.44
CA GLN A 152 4.60 12.31 7.29
C GLN A 152 4.31 11.64 8.64
N ARG A 153 5.28 11.61 9.56
CA ARG A 153 5.08 11.09 10.91
C ARG A 153 4.06 11.91 11.70
N GLU A 154 4.20 13.23 11.72
CA GLU A 154 3.27 14.14 12.39
C GLU A 154 1.84 13.99 11.84
N ALA A 155 1.70 13.87 10.51
CA ALA A 155 0.42 13.65 9.86
C ALA A 155 -0.20 12.29 10.23
N ALA A 156 0.61 11.22 10.30
CA ALA A 156 0.15 9.90 10.70
C ALA A 156 -0.32 9.89 12.16
N GLU A 157 0.46 10.47 13.08
CA GLU A 157 0.11 10.57 14.49
C GLU A 157 -1.14 11.43 14.71
N ALA A 158 -1.32 12.52 13.95
CA ALA A 158 -2.53 13.33 14.00
C ALA A 158 -3.76 12.57 13.50
N ALA A 159 -3.62 11.79 12.43
CA ALA A 159 -4.71 10.98 11.89
C ALA A 159 -5.12 9.85 12.84
N GLU A 160 -4.17 9.25 13.56
CA GLU A 160 -4.45 8.23 14.57
C GLU A 160 -5.21 8.83 15.76
N ARG A 161 -4.75 9.96 16.31
CA ARG A 161 -5.46 10.66 17.39
C ARG A 161 -6.90 11.05 17.02
N LEU A 162 -7.12 11.46 15.76
CA LEU A 162 -8.47 11.81 15.30
C LEU A 162 -9.39 10.58 15.29
N ARG A 163 -8.89 9.42 14.85
CA ARG A 163 -9.67 8.17 14.87
C ARG A 163 -10.01 7.73 16.28
N GLU A 164 -9.07 7.82 17.21
CA GLU A 164 -9.31 7.48 18.62
C GLU A 164 -10.45 8.34 19.20
N VAL A 165 -10.45 9.65 18.90
CA VAL A 165 -11.53 10.55 19.32
C VAL A 165 -12.86 10.21 18.64
N GLU A 166 -12.85 9.85 17.35
CA GLU A 166 -14.06 9.43 16.62
C GLU A 166 -14.63 8.10 17.12
N GLU A 167 -13.77 7.15 17.53
CA GLU A 167 -14.17 5.86 18.08
C GLU A 167 -14.66 5.95 19.53
N GLU A 168 -14.12 6.88 20.33
CA GLU A 168 -14.59 7.15 21.70
C GLU A 168 -15.88 7.98 21.75
N ASP A 169 -16.22 8.72 20.69
CA ASP A 169 -17.38 9.61 20.63
C ASP A 169 -18.62 8.93 19.99
N ASP A 170 -19.15 7.91 20.67
CA ASP A 170 -20.39 7.17 20.30
C ASP A 170 -21.67 8.05 20.32
N LYS A 171 -21.54 9.38 20.49
CA LYS A 171 -22.66 10.33 20.61
C LYS A 171 -22.60 11.53 19.68
N GLY A 172 -21.54 11.75 18.90
CA GLY A 172 -21.50 12.76 17.84
C GLY A 172 -21.90 14.18 18.25
N PHE A 173 -21.60 14.61 19.49
CA PHE A 173 -21.89 15.96 19.95
C PHE A 173 -20.61 16.80 19.97
N ILE A 174 -20.42 17.61 18.92
CA ILE A 174 -19.49 18.75 19.00
C ILE A 174 -20.12 19.79 19.94
N VAL A 175 -19.73 19.76 21.22
CA VAL A 175 -20.03 20.87 22.13
C VAL A 175 -19.13 22.04 21.73
N ARG A 176 -19.68 23.00 20.98
CA ARG A 176 -19.02 24.29 20.75
C ARG A 176 -18.75 24.93 22.12
N GLY A 177 -17.47 25.01 22.50
CA GLY A 177 -17.05 25.77 23.67
C GLY A 177 -17.55 27.21 23.57
N ALA A 178 -18.01 27.76 24.70
CA ALA A 178 -18.57 29.09 24.78
C ALA A 178 -17.61 30.12 24.16
N THR A 179 -18.11 30.90 23.21
CA THR A 179 -17.42 32.06 22.64
C THR A 179 -17.03 33.01 23.76
N ALA A 180 -15.77 33.45 23.74
CA ALA A 180 -15.19 34.40 24.68
C ALA A 180 -15.72 35.83 24.47
N GLU A 181 -17.03 36.04 24.52
CA GLU A 181 -17.67 37.36 24.42
C GLU A 181 -18.97 37.42 25.23
N SER A 182 -18.92 37.09 26.54
CA SER A 182 -20.02 37.45 27.46
C SER A 182 -19.59 37.38 28.93
N ARG A 183 -18.56 38.15 29.30
CA ARG A 183 -18.31 38.53 30.70
C ARG A 183 -17.53 39.85 30.78
N GLU A 184 -18.10 40.87 30.18
CA GLU A 184 -17.96 42.24 30.66
C GLU A 184 -19.37 42.76 31.00
N VAL A 185 -19.43 43.67 31.96
CA VAL A 185 -20.60 44.31 32.56
C VAL A 185 -21.26 43.52 33.69
N VAL A 186 -20.83 43.77 34.93
CA VAL A 186 -21.66 44.46 35.95
C VAL A 186 -20.72 45.26 36.87
N GLU A 187 -21.07 46.54 37.08
CA GLU A 187 -20.52 47.51 38.04
C GLU A 187 -20.35 47.00 39.48
#